data_AF-A0A820JT40-F1
#
_entry.id   AF-A0A820JT40-F1
#
_cell.length_a   1.000
_cell.length_b   1.000
_cell.length_c   1.000
_cell.angle_alpha   90.00
_cell.angle_beta   90.00
_cell.angle_gamma   90.00
#
_symmetry.space_group_name_H-M   'P 1'
#
loop_
_entity.id
_entity.type
_entity.pdbx_description
1 polymer ?
#
loop_
_entity_poly.entity_id
_entity_poly.type
_entity_poly.pdbx_seq_one_letter_code
_entity_poly.pdbx_strand_id
1 'polypeptide(L)'
;MTPLLCSIFDRATNYKRLSNGTIDVIHVIENDAQMGYLQRQVLFITFNLGDLTTIFPHDITMATLTYLLREHLLDQRIADLTIDTILQLVQFFFKTQFCVYNDALYQQIHGGASSLLLTIYREQAILTWHGSKNQFLTLFNKTAVSTEHIPNATTMFIGSTVHFRDLEISYTNNGTLESKVYYDSDIDTLSNVSDELMENKSKQLCAVLYRAVRCCSDVEKFNSELLYIQVSFLTFGFTSEFIHSGIQCFYQQFGIPETFLASLLKDNKYDHLRRRIIEDVEQQVELK
;
A
#
# COMPACT_ATOMS: atom_id res chain seq x y z
N MET A 1 -13.89 -2.60 5.31
CA MET A 1 -14.95 -1.78 4.69
C MET A 1 -16.26 -1.96 5.47
N THR A 2 -16.95 -0.88 5.87
CA THR A 2 -18.18 -0.95 6.67
C THR A 2 -19.36 -1.53 5.85
N PRO A 3 -20.36 -2.19 6.47
CA PRO A 3 -21.53 -2.76 5.79
C PRO A 3 -22.30 -1.75 4.90
N LEU A 4 -22.22 -0.46 5.25
CA LEU A 4 -22.81 0.63 4.49
C LEU A 4 -22.18 0.79 3.10
N LEU A 5 -20.85 0.83 3.03
CA LEU A 5 -20.12 0.96 1.77
C LEU A 5 -20.41 -0.25 0.89
N CYS A 6 -20.46 -1.47 1.45
CA CYS A 6 -20.90 -2.65 0.71
C CYS A 6 -22.31 -2.45 0.14
N SER A 7 -23.28 -1.97 0.93
CA SER A 7 -24.65 -1.79 0.44
C SER A 7 -24.80 -0.68 -0.62
N ILE A 8 -23.95 0.35 -0.58
CA ILE A 8 -23.88 1.40 -1.61
C ILE A 8 -23.21 0.83 -2.86
N PHE A 9 -22.10 0.10 -2.71
CA PHE A 9 -21.43 -0.64 -3.78
C PHE A 9 -22.42 -1.59 -4.47
N ASP A 10 -23.04 -2.51 -3.74
CA ASP A 10 -23.95 -3.53 -4.28
C ASP A 10 -25.18 -2.92 -4.99
N ARG A 11 -25.63 -1.73 -4.55
CA ARG A 11 -26.76 -1.02 -5.16
C ARG A 11 -26.37 -0.09 -6.30
N ALA A 12 -25.18 0.51 -6.25
CA ALA A 12 -24.73 1.49 -7.23
C ALA A 12 -23.95 0.84 -8.38
N THR A 13 -23.34 -0.33 -8.14
CA THR A 13 -22.53 -1.05 -9.11
C THR A 13 -23.07 -2.46 -9.34
N ASN A 14 -23.46 -2.75 -10.57
CA ASN A 14 -23.57 -4.13 -11.07
C ASN A 14 -22.17 -4.78 -11.30
N TYR A 15 -21.08 -4.14 -10.85
CA TYR A 15 -19.72 -4.44 -11.31
C TYR A 15 -18.65 -4.37 -10.22
N LYS A 16 -17.55 -5.07 -10.53
CA LYS A 16 -16.49 -5.58 -9.66
C LYS A 16 -15.89 -4.56 -8.70
N ARG A 17 -15.67 -5.02 -7.47
CA ARG A 17 -14.83 -4.37 -6.47
C ARG A 17 -13.37 -4.41 -6.91
N LEU A 18 -12.76 -3.24 -7.06
CA LEU A 18 -11.34 -3.08 -7.29
C LEU A 18 -10.68 -2.68 -5.97
N SER A 19 -10.15 -3.66 -5.25
CA SER A 19 -9.39 -3.45 -4.02
C SER A 19 -8.01 -4.10 -4.18
N ASN A 20 -6.97 -3.28 -4.05
CA ASN A 20 -5.54 -3.61 -4.06
C ASN A 20 -4.86 -3.75 -5.44
N GLY A 21 -3.69 -3.11 -5.55
CA GLY A 21 -2.82 -3.16 -6.72
C GLY A 21 -3.19 -2.20 -7.85
N THR A 22 -2.21 -1.53 -8.45
CA THR A 22 -2.43 -0.63 -9.59
C THR A 22 -2.68 -1.41 -10.89
N ILE A 23 -2.02 -2.57 -11.06
CA ILE A 23 -2.03 -3.34 -12.33
C ILE A 23 -3.40 -3.97 -12.60
N ASP A 24 -4.02 -4.61 -11.61
CA ASP A 24 -5.33 -5.24 -11.79
C ASP A 24 -6.42 -4.20 -12.08
N VAL A 25 -6.29 -3.01 -11.49
CA VAL A 25 -7.17 -1.87 -11.74
C VAL A 25 -7.05 -1.38 -13.19
N ILE A 26 -5.82 -1.22 -13.70
CA ILE A 26 -5.59 -0.82 -15.10
C ILE A 26 -6.23 -1.83 -16.04
N HIS A 27 -5.94 -3.11 -15.88
CA HIS A 27 -6.44 -4.14 -16.79
C HIS A 27 -7.97 -4.24 -16.78
N VAL A 28 -8.60 -4.14 -15.61
CA VAL A 28 -10.08 -4.15 -15.54
C VAL A 28 -10.66 -2.93 -16.23
N ILE A 29 -10.09 -1.75 -16.01
CA ILE A 29 -10.57 -0.51 -16.60
C ILE A 29 -10.35 -0.48 -18.11
N GLU A 30 -9.20 -0.93 -18.60
CA GLU A 30 -8.92 -1.05 -20.04
C GLU A 30 -9.87 -2.05 -20.70
N ASN A 31 -10.12 -3.19 -20.07
CA ASN A 31 -11.07 -4.17 -20.56
C ASN A 31 -12.50 -3.61 -20.59
N ASP A 32 -12.94 -2.90 -19.54
CA ASP A 32 -14.27 -2.28 -19.51
C ASP A 32 -14.40 -1.15 -20.56
N ALA A 33 -13.31 -0.42 -20.84
CA ALA A 33 -13.27 0.54 -21.93
C ALA A 33 -13.40 -0.14 -23.30
N GLN A 34 -12.66 -1.23 -23.54
CA GLN A 34 -12.73 -2.01 -24.78
C GLN A 34 -14.12 -2.61 -25.01
N MET A 35 -14.81 -3.03 -23.94
CA MET A 35 -16.17 -3.54 -23.97
C MET A 35 -17.24 -2.44 -24.13
N GLY A 36 -16.84 -1.17 -24.15
CA GLY A 36 -17.74 -0.02 -24.32
C GLY A 36 -18.52 0.35 -23.06
N TYR A 37 -18.15 -0.17 -21.89
CA TYR A 37 -18.76 0.16 -20.61
C TYR A 37 -18.28 1.51 -20.08
N LEU A 38 -17.05 1.94 -20.40
CA LEU A 38 -16.53 3.25 -19.96
C LEU A 38 -16.71 4.32 -21.04
N GLN A 39 -17.92 4.87 -21.09
CA GLN A 39 -18.29 5.97 -21.99
C GLN A 39 -18.02 7.33 -21.34
N ARG A 40 -17.84 8.40 -22.13
CA ARG A 40 -17.53 9.77 -21.65
C ARG A 40 -18.45 10.33 -20.55
N GLN A 41 -19.66 9.80 -20.44
CA GLN A 41 -20.66 10.16 -19.42
C GLN A 41 -20.53 9.40 -18.10
N VAL A 42 -19.64 8.40 -18.03
CA VAL A 42 -19.33 7.66 -16.81
C VAL A 42 -18.51 8.54 -15.89
N LEU A 43 -18.96 8.66 -14.65
CA LEU A 43 -18.25 9.33 -13.57
C LEU A 43 -17.39 8.31 -12.83
N PHE A 44 -16.15 8.69 -12.55
CA PHE A 44 -15.33 8.00 -11.57
C PHE A 44 -15.60 8.58 -10.20
N ILE A 45 -15.78 7.70 -9.23
CA ILE A 45 -16.05 8.02 -7.86
C ILE A 45 -14.98 7.35 -7.00
N THR A 46 -14.16 8.15 -6.34
CA THR A 46 -13.10 7.65 -5.48
C THR A 46 -13.46 7.90 -4.04
N PHE A 47 -13.45 6.84 -3.24
CA PHE A 47 -13.52 6.91 -1.79
C PHE A 47 -12.11 6.76 -1.23
N ASN A 48 -11.60 7.78 -0.55
CA ASN A 48 -10.45 7.62 0.32
C ASN A 48 -10.98 7.36 1.72
N LEU A 49 -10.78 6.14 2.20
CA LEU A 49 -11.07 5.73 3.55
C LEU A 49 -9.83 6.06 4.39
N GLY A 50 -9.84 7.24 5.01
CA GLY A 50 -8.88 7.57 6.07
C GLY A 50 -9.18 6.77 7.35
N ASP A 51 -8.20 6.66 8.22
CA ASP A 51 -8.33 6.11 9.58
C ASP A 51 -8.87 4.67 9.65
N LEU A 52 -8.49 3.82 8.71
CA LEU A 52 -8.60 2.38 8.90
C LEU A 52 -7.48 1.94 9.86
N THR A 53 -7.55 2.33 11.12
CA THR A 53 -6.57 1.90 12.14
C THR A 53 -6.64 0.39 12.27
N THR A 54 -5.75 -0.31 11.57
CA THR A 54 -5.38 -1.66 11.97
C THR A 54 -4.46 -1.46 13.16
N ILE A 55 -5.00 -1.78 14.34
CA ILE A 55 -4.26 -1.73 15.60
C ILE A 55 -3.27 -2.88 15.53
N PHE A 56 -1.99 -2.60 15.31
CA PHE A 56 -0.97 -3.62 15.48
C PHE A 56 -0.83 -3.96 16.98
N PRO A 57 -0.93 -5.24 17.35
CA PRO A 57 -0.61 -5.69 18.70
C PRO A 57 0.79 -5.21 19.13
N HIS A 58 0.93 -4.82 20.41
CA HIS A 58 2.19 -4.30 20.95
C HIS A 58 3.34 -5.31 20.83
N ASP A 59 3.06 -6.60 20.97
CA ASP A 59 4.00 -7.71 20.83
C ASP A 59 4.54 -7.83 19.39
N ILE A 60 3.68 -7.74 18.38
CA ILE A 60 4.08 -7.75 16.96
C ILE A 60 4.94 -6.52 16.65
N THR A 61 4.55 -5.37 17.17
CA THR A 61 5.28 -4.11 17.00
C THR A 61 6.67 -4.20 17.63
N MET A 62 6.76 -4.71 18.86
CA MET A 62 8.02 -4.90 19.58
C MET A 62 8.93 -5.93 18.90
N ALA A 63 8.36 -7.03 18.40
CA ALA A 63 9.12 -8.04 17.66
C ALA A 63 9.73 -7.46 16.37
N THR A 64 8.94 -6.70 15.62
CA THR A 64 9.38 -6.04 14.39
C THR A 64 10.48 -5.01 14.66
N LEU A 65 10.30 -4.15 15.67
CA LEU A 65 11.32 -3.16 16.05
C LEU A 65 12.61 -3.84 16.53
N THR A 66 12.50 -4.93 17.29
CA THR A 66 13.65 -5.71 17.77
C THR A 66 14.46 -6.27 16.60
N TYR A 67 13.77 -6.87 15.63
CA TYR A 67 14.41 -7.38 14.42
C TYR A 67 15.14 -6.25 13.68
N LEU A 68 14.45 -5.13 13.43
CA LEU A 68 15.02 -4.02 12.67
C LEU A 68 16.27 -3.43 13.31
N LEU A 69 16.21 -3.17 14.62
CA LEU A 69 17.33 -2.62 15.34
C LEU A 69 18.51 -3.58 15.35
N ARG A 70 18.28 -4.90 15.48
CA ARG A 70 19.37 -5.88 15.57
C ARG A 70 19.99 -6.21 14.23
N GLU A 71 19.21 -6.29 13.17
CA GLU A 71 19.69 -6.67 11.84
C GLU A 71 20.33 -5.51 11.08
N HIS A 72 19.80 -4.28 11.21
CA HIS A 72 20.20 -3.17 10.35
C HIS A 72 21.03 -2.09 11.04
N LEU A 73 21.14 -2.09 12.38
CA LEU A 73 21.93 -1.09 13.10
C LEU A 73 23.36 -1.61 13.36
N LEU A 74 24.28 -1.29 12.45
CA LEU A 74 25.67 -1.75 12.47
C LEU A 74 26.39 -1.50 13.81
N ASP A 75 26.20 -0.31 14.40
CA ASP A 75 26.91 0.10 15.62
C ASP A 75 26.19 -0.32 16.91
N GLN A 76 25.07 -1.04 16.80
CA GLN A 76 24.19 -1.45 17.92
C GLN A 76 23.75 -0.29 18.85
N ARG A 77 23.87 0.95 18.37
CA ARG A 77 23.55 2.17 19.11
C ARG A 77 22.94 3.21 18.19
N ILE A 78 22.01 3.99 18.74
CA ILE A 78 21.52 5.22 18.13
C ILE A 78 21.89 6.34 19.10
N ALA A 79 22.81 7.22 18.67
CA ALA A 79 23.49 8.14 19.56
C ALA A 79 24.10 7.39 20.76
N ASP A 80 23.74 7.77 21.99
CA ASP A 80 24.26 7.14 23.21
C ASP A 80 23.39 5.97 23.73
N LEU A 81 22.31 5.62 23.02
CA LEU A 81 21.37 4.59 23.44
C LEU A 81 21.69 3.24 22.79
N THR A 82 21.74 2.17 23.59
CA THR A 82 21.83 0.80 23.06
C THR A 82 20.48 0.35 22.50
N ILE A 83 20.51 -0.63 21.59
CA ILE A 83 19.29 -1.30 21.10
C ILE A 83 18.37 -1.70 22.25
N ASP A 84 18.90 -2.35 23.29
CA ASP A 84 18.09 -2.81 24.42
C ASP A 84 17.47 -1.65 25.19
N THR A 85 18.17 -0.52 25.35
CA THR A 85 17.60 0.68 25.97
C THR A 85 16.49 1.26 25.10
N ILE A 86 16.67 1.33 23.78
CA ILE A 86 15.62 1.80 22.85
C ILE A 86 14.37 0.91 22.95
N LEU A 87 14.55 -0.41 22.93
CA LEU A 87 13.46 -1.37 23.06
C LEU A 87 12.73 -1.23 24.41
N GLN A 88 13.47 -1.06 25.51
CA GLN A 88 12.88 -0.82 26.83
C GLN A 88 12.09 0.49 26.88
N LEU A 89 12.58 1.56 26.25
CA LEU A 89 11.89 2.86 26.18
C LEU A 89 10.60 2.76 25.35
N VAL A 90 10.63 2.08 24.21
CA VAL A 90 9.43 1.86 23.39
C VAL A 90 8.43 0.96 24.10
N GLN A 91 8.89 -0.10 24.77
CA GLN A 91 8.03 -0.94 25.59
C GLN A 91 7.41 -0.18 26.76
N PHE A 92 8.19 0.70 27.41
CA PHE A 92 7.70 1.60 28.45
C PHE A 92 6.63 2.55 27.89
N PHE A 93 6.85 3.15 26.72
CA PHE A 93 5.86 3.97 26.04
C PHE A 93 4.58 3.17 25.76
N PHE A 94 4.65 1.97 25.19
CA PHE A 94 3.46 1.17 24.93
C PHE A 94 2.69 0.79 26.20
N LYS A 95 3.40 0.50 27.30
CA LYS A 95 2.78 0.12 28.58
C LYS A 95 2.15 1.29 29.31
N THR A 96 2.77 2.46 29.25
CA THR A 96 2.44 3.58 30.14
C THR A 96 1.80 4.75 29.39
N GLN A 97 1.98 4.79 28.07
CA GLN A 97 1.55 5.86 27.17
C GLN A 97 2.16 7.21 27.56
N PHE A 98 3.32 7.22 28.22
CA PHE A 98 4.06 8.43 28.57
C PHE A 98 5.21 8.69 27.59
N CYS A 99 5.36 9.94 27.16
CA CYS A 99 6.50 10.40 26.37
C CYS A 99 7.03 11.75 26.88
N VAL A 100 8.29 12.06 26.58
CA VAL A 100 8.92 13.34 26.91
C VAL A 100 9.06 14.16 25.64
N TYR A 101 8.63 15.43 25.70
CA TYR A 101 8.77 16.40 24.61
C TYR A 101 9.04 17.79 25.18
N ASN A 102 10.03 18.53 24.67
CA ASN A 102 10.40 19.86 25.17
C ASN A 102 10.49 19.95 26.71
N ASP A 103 11.25 19.03 27.33
CA ASP A 103 11.46 18.94 28.79
C ASP A 103 10.18 18.77 29.64
N ALA A 104 9.06 18.39 29.01
CA ALA A 104 7.82 18.08 29.69
C ALA A 104 7.42 16.62 29.46
N LEU A 105 6.86 16.01 30.51
CA LEU A 105 6.31 14.65 30.47
C LEU A 105 4.82 14.72 30.08
N TYR A 106 4.46 14.02 29.01
CA TYR A 106 3.09 13.93 28.50
C TYR A 106 2.57 12.52 28.69
N GLN A 107 1.30 12.39 29.06
CA GLN A 107 0.56 11.14 28.98
C GLN A 107 -0.41 11.22 27.81
N GLN A 108 -0.37 10.23 26.94
CA GLN A 108 -1.38 10.05 25.91
C GLN A 108 -2.64 9.48 26.56
N ILE A 109 -3.68 10.30 26.64
CA ILE A 109 -4.94 9.98 27.31
C ILE A 109 -5.96 9.40 26.33
N HIS A 110 -5.98 9.86 25.07
CA HIS A 110 -6.92 9.44 24.01
C HIS A 110 -6.22 9.28 22.64
N GLY A 111 -6.69 8.34 21.82
CA GLY A 111 -6.15 8.05 20.48
C GLY A 111 -4.88 7.19 20.50
N GLY A 112 -4.44 6.71 19.33
CA GLY A 112 -3.09 6.16 19.09
C GLY A 112 -2.17 7.24 18.50
N ALA A 113 -0.87 7.18 18.75
CA ALA A 113 0.07 8.14 18.15
C ALA A 113 0.18 7.84 16.64
N SER A 114 -0.69 8.48 15.85
CA SER A 114 -0.86 8.28 14.40
C SER A 114 0.37 8.62 13.56
N SER A 115 1.42 9.18 14.19
CA SER A 115 2.69 9.54 13.57
C SER A 115 3.85 8.60 13.93
N LEU A 116 3.63 7.55 14.74
CA LEU A 116 4.58 6.45 14.77
C LEU A 116 4.48 5.74 13.42
N LEU A 117 5.64 5.39 12.82
CA LEU A 117 5.84 4.68 11.53
C LEU A 117 5.07 3.34 11.38
N LEU A 118 4.13 3.06 12.28
CA LEU A 118 3.49 1.79 12.53
C LEU A 118 1.96 1.85 12.39
N THR A 119 1.32 2.99 12.08
CA THR A 119 -0.15 3.03 12.01
C THR A 119 -0.71 4.12 11.09
N ILE A 120 -0.76 3.89 9.77
CA ILE A 120 -1.77 4.52 8.90
C ILE A 120 -2.12 3.57 7.75
N TYR A 121 -3.38 3.17 7.63
CA TYR A 121 -3.92 2.57 6.43
C TYR A 121 -4.70 3.62 5.66
N ARG A 122 -4.38 3.79 4.38
CA ARG A 122 -5.23 4.49 3.42
C ARG A 122 -5.77 3.45 2.44
N GLU A 123 -7.04 3.08 2.57
CA GLU A 123 -7.70 2.36 1.48
C GLU A 123 -8.32 3.39 0.54
N GLN A 124 -7.98 3.30 -0.74
CA GLN A 124 -8.71 3.97 -1.80
C GLN A 124 -9.59 2.94 -2.50
N ALA A 125 -10.81 3.31 -2.84
CA ALA A 125 -11.69 2.50 -3.66
C ALA A 125 -12.20 3.35 -4.83
N ILE A 126 -12.12 2.80 -6.05
CA ILE A 126 -12.70 3.43 -7.26
C ILE A 126 -14.02 2.76 -7.59
N LEU A 127 -14.96 3.57 -8.02
CA LEU A 127 -16.27 3.21 -8.53
C LEU A 127 -16.51 3.90 -9.87
N THR A 128 -17.23 3.23 -10.75
CA THR A 128 -17.75 3.81 -11.99
C THR A 128 -19.25 3.98 -11.88
N TRP A 129 -19.76 5.13 -12.31
CA TRP A 129 -21.17 5.49 -12.20
C TRP A 129 -21.71 6.06 -13.50
N HIS A 130 -22.77 5.46 -14.02
CA HIS A 130 -23.38 5.83 -15.31
C HIS A 130 -24.45 6.93 -15.19
N GLY A 131 -24.85 7.30 -13.98
CA GLY A 131 -25.84 8.36 -13.76
C GLY A 131 -25.20 9.74 -13.61
N SER A 132 -26.04 10.75 -13.40
CA SER A 132 -25.56 12.09 -13.05
C SER A 132 -24.93 12.13 -11.64
N LYS A 133 -24.04 13.11 -11.42
CA LYS A 133 -23.47 13.41 -10.10
C LYS A 133 -24.54 13.64 -9.03
N ASN A 134 -25.63 14.34 -9.38
CA ASN A 134 -26.72 14.64 -8.45
C ASN A 134 -27.50 13.38 -8.05
N GLN A 135 -27.73 12.46 -8.98
CA GLN A 135 -28.36 11.17 -8.68
C GLN A 135 -27.50 10.35 -7.72
N PHE A 136 -26.18 10.31 -7.95
CA PHE A 136 -25.26 9.62 -7.05
C PHE A 136 -25.28 10.25 -5.65
N LEU A 137 -25.09 11.57 -5.54
CA LEU A 137 -25.08 12.27 -4.25
C LEU A 137 -26.40 12.09 -3.49
N THR A 138 -27.53 12.07 -4.19
CA THR A 138 -28.84 11.82 -3.57
C THR A 138 -28.91 10.40 -3.00
N LEU A 139 -28.44 9.39 -3.75
CA LEU A 139 -28.39 8.01 -3.30
C LEU A 139 -27.44 7.84 -2.10
N PHE A 140 -26.23 8.40 -2.21
CA PHE A 140 -25.20 8.38 -1.17
C PHE A 140 -25.70 9.05 0.11
N ASN A 141 -26.28 10.24 0.04
CA ASN A 141 -26.78 10.94 1.23
C ASN A 141 -27.95 10.19 1.89
N LYS A 142 -28.87 9.61 1.10
CA LYS A 142 -29.97 8.81 1.66
C LYS A 142 -29.47 7.58 2.42
N THR A 143 -28.42 6.94 1.92
CA THR A 143 -27.81 5.76 2.57
C THR A 143 -26.93 6.16 3.75
N ALA A 144 -26.14 7.22 3.61
CA ALA A 144 -25.29 7.79 4.65
C ALA A 144 -26.06 8.17 5.91
N VAL A 145 -27.20 8.86 5.76
CA VAL A 145 -28.03 9.32 6.89
C VAL A 145 -28.64 8.16 7.68
N SER A 146 -28.85 7.00 7.05
CA SER A 146 -29.42 5.83 7.73
C SER A 146 -28.45 5.04 8.61
N THR A 147 -27.16 5.38 8.55
CA THR A 147 -26.10 4.64 9.23
C THR A 147 -25.21 5.62 9.97
N GLU A 148 -25.31 5.65 11.30
CA GLU A 148 -24.51 6.50 12.20
C GLU A 148 -22.98 6.24 12.13
N HIS A 149 -22.47 5.49 11.15
CA HIS A 149 -21.12 4.91 11.16
C HIS A 149 -20.34 5.13 9.85
N ILE A 150 -20.59 6.21 9.12
CA ILE A 150 -19.57 6.63 8.13
C ILE A 150 -18.36 7.11 8.93
N PRO A 151 -17.17 6.52 8.74
CA PRO A 151 -15.96 7.05 9.35
C PRO A 151 -15.82 8.52 8.93
N ASN A 152 -15.74 9.43 9.90
CA ASN A 152 -15.62 10.88 9.67
C ASN A 152 -14.44 11.25 8.74
N ALA A 153 -13.53 10.32 8.46
CA ALA A 153 -12.37 10.46 7.59
C ALA A 153 -12.57 9.97 6.14
N THR A 154 -13.81 9.79 5.66
CA THR A 154 -14.06 9.41 4.26
C THR A 154 -14.12 10.64 3.37
N THR A 155 -13.06 10.93 2.59
CA THR A 155 -13.13 11.95 1.53
C THR A 155 -13.55 11.30 0.22
N MET A 156 -14.53 11.91 -0.46
CA MET A 156 -15.09 11.41 -1.71
C MET A 156 -14.82 12.38 -2.86
N PHE A 157 -14.28 11.86 -3.97
CA PHE A 157 -14.05 12.60 -5.20
C PHE A 157 -14.96 12.06 -6.30
N ILE A 158 -15.61 12.95 -7.05
CA ILE A 158 -16.49 12.59 -8.17
C ILE A 158 -16.08 13.44 -9.38
N GLY A 159 -15.59 12.80 -10.44
CA GLY A 159 -15.10 13.49 -11.62
C GLY A 159 -14.98 12.63 -12.87
N SER A 160 -14.55 13.26 -13.96
CA SER A 160 -14.16 12.60 -15.21
C SER A 160 -12.69 12.15 -15.22
N THR A 161 -11.95 12.53 -14.18
CA THR A 161 -10.58 12.11 -13.91
C THR A 161 -10.56 11.46 -12.53
N VAL A 162 -9.91 10.31 -12.42
CA VAL A 162 -9.60 9.66 -11.16
C VAL A 162 -8.10 9.53 -10.99
N HIS A 163 -7.64 9.92 -9.81
CA HIS A 163 -6.33 9.60 -9.30
C HIS A 163 -6.48 8.44 -8.32
N PHE A 164 -5.78 7.34 -8.59
CA PHE A 164 -5.74 6.17 -7.72
C PHE A 164 -4.31 5.68 -7.61
N ARG A 165 -3.72 5.86 -6.42
CA ARG A 165 -2.29 5.62 -6.21
C ARG A 165 -1.44 6.37 -7.25
N ASP A 166 -0.62 5.66 -8.01
CA ASP A 166 0.25 6.10 -9.08
C ASP A 166 -0.44 6.14 -10.46
N LEU A 167 -1.77 6.05 -10.51
CA LEU A 167 -2.55 6.01 -11.74
C LEU A 167 -3.49 7.21 -11.85
N GLU A 168 -3.37 7.93 -12.96
CA GLU A 168 -4.38 8.89 -13.42
C GLU A 168 -5.17 8.23 -14.54
N ILE A 169 -6.49 8.26 -14.43
CA ILE A 169 -7.38 7.82 -15.50
C ILE A 169 -8.28 8.98 -15.85
N SER A 170 -8.30 9.37 -17.11
CA SER A 170 -9.13 10.49 -17.57
C SER A 170 -9.69 10.23 -18.96
N TYR A 171 -10.72 10.98 -19.32
CA TYR A 171 -11.16 11.05 -20.70
C TYR A 171 -10.40 12.17 -21.43
N THR A 172 -9.80 11.80 -22.55
CA THR A 172 -9.24 12.72 -23.54
C THR A 172 -10.34 13.59 -24.19
N ASN A 173 -9.95 14.67 -24.88
CA ASN A 173 -10.90 15.61 -25.51
C ASN A 173 -11.83 14.95 -26.54
N ASN A 174 -11.35 13.91 -27.22
CA ASN A 174 -12.08 13.07 -28.16
C ASN A 174 -12.92 11.97 -27.48
N GLY A 175 -12.92 11.89 -26.15
CA GLY A 175 -13.76 10.95 -25.40
C GLY A 175 -13.17 9.55 -25.25
N THR A 176 -11.94 9.33 -25.68
CA THR A 176 -11.18 8.10 -25.40
C THR A 176 -10.67 8.09 -23.97
N LEU A 177 -10.71 6.93 -23.31
CA LEU A 177 -10.11 6.77 -22.00
C LEU A 177 -8.58 6.72 -22.14
N GLU A 178 -7.87 7.48 -21.32
CA GLU A 178 -6.42 7.47 -21.22
C GLU A 178 -6.03 7.18 -19.77
N SER A 179 -5.09 6.26 -19.60
CA SER A 179 -4.44 5.97 -18.32
C SER A 179 -3.00 6.48 -18.37
N LYS A 180 -2.58 7.19 -17.33
CA LYS A 180 -1.19 7.63 -17.14
C LYS A 180 -0.71 7.11 -15.81
N VAL A 181 0.42 6.41 -15.82
CA VAL A 181 1.13 6.10 -14.58
C VAL A 181 1.98 7.32 -14.24
N TYR A 182 1.72 7.95 -13.10
CA TYR A 182 2.52 9.05 -12.58
C TYR A 182 3.05 8.69 -11.20
N TYR A 183 4.31 9.00 -10.94
CA TYR A 183 4.94 8.71 -9.66
C TYR A 183 4.55 9.81 -8.66
N ASP A 184 3.59 9.52 -7.79
CA ASP A 184 3.27 10.36 -6.64
C ASP A 184 4.14 9.94 -5.45
N SER A 185 5.12 10.76 -5.09
CA SER A 185 6.00 10.51 -3.95
C SER A 185 5.27 10.44 -2.61
N ASP A 186 4.03 10.95 -2.53
CA ASP A 186 3.31 11.14 -1.29
C ASP A 186 2.29 10.02 -0.98
N ILE A 187 2.08 9.06 -1.91
CA ILE A 187 1.04 8.02 -1.80
C ILE A 187 1.61 6.60 -1.52
N ASP A 188 2.93 6.44 -1.37
CA ASP A 188 3.55 5.12 -1.22
C ASP A 188 3.29 4.47 0.16
N THR A 189 2.16 3.75 0.26
CA THR A 189 1.97 2.66 1.21
C THR A 189 1.55 1.41 0.43
N LEU A 190 2.31 0.32 0.61
CA LEU A 190 2.05 -1.00 0.04
C LEU A 190 0.56 -1.34 0.12
N SER A 191 0.00 -1.83 -1.00
CA SER A 191 -1.34 -2.43 -0.98
C SER A 191 -1.36 -3.56 0.03
N ASN A 192 -2.34 -3.52 0.95
CA ASN A 192 -2.47 -4.52 1.98
C ASN A 192 -2.56 -5.93 1.41
N VAL A 193 -1.82 -6.81 2.05
CA VAL A 193 -2.02 -8.26 1.96
C VAL A 193 -3.42 -8.55 2.51
N SER A 194 -4.40 -8.85 1.65
CA SER A 194 -5.73 -9.26 2.14
C SER A 194 -5.71 -10.72 2.61
N ASP A 195 -6.54 -11.05 3.59
CA ASP A 195 -6.67 -12.39 4.16
C ASP A 195 -7.09 -13.46 3.11
N GLU A 196 -7.78 -13.07 2.04
CA GLU A 196 -8.17 -13.97 0.93
C GLU A 196 -6.99 -14.41 0.04
N LEU A 197 -5.86 -13.69 0.07
CA LEU A 197 -4.65 -14.00 -0.70
C LEU A 197 -3.65 -14.91 0.05
N MET A 198 -4.00 -15.36 1.24
CA MET A 198 -3.15 -16.19 2.10
C MET A 198 -2.78 -17.56 1.50
N GLU A 199 -3.47 -18.00 0.44
CA GLU A 199 -3.15 -19.26 -0.25
C GLU A 199 -1.83 -19.21 -1.03
N ASN A 200 -1.27 -18.02 -1.33
CA ASN A 200 0.03 -17.94 -1.98
C ASN A 200 0.91 -16.76 -1.53
N LYS A 201 1.26 -16.80 -0.25
CA LYS A 201 2.21 -15.91 0.43
C LYS A 201 3.47 -15.59 -0.38
N SER A 202 4.07 -16.60 -1.04
CA SER A 202 5.29 -16.41 -1.83
C SER A 202 5.05 -15.59 -3.11
N LYS A 203 3.93 -15.83 -3.81
CA LYS A 203 3.56 -15.02 -4.98
C LYS A 203 3.32 -13.56 -4.60
N GLN A 204 2.77 -13.31 -3.42
CA GLN A 204 2.49 -11.97 -2.95
C GLN A 204 3.77 -11.20 -2.63
N LEU A 205 4.70 -11.81 -1.89
CA LEU A 205 6.02 -11.22 -1.65
C LEU A 205 6.74 -10.95 -2.97
N CYS A 206 6.70 -11.90 -3.91
CA CYS A 206 7.26 -11.73 -5.25
C CYS A 206 6.62 -10.56 -6.00
N ALA A 207 5.29 -10.45 -6.03
CA ALA A 207 4.57 -9.35 -6.70
C ALA A 207 4.92 -7.98 -6.10
N VAL A 208 5.05 -7.91 -4.77
CA VAL A 208 5.44 -6.69 -4.06
C VAL A 208 6.89 -6.29 -4.40
N LEU A 209 7.82 -7.23 -4.44
CA LEU A 209 9.20 -6.99 -4.86
C LEU A 209 9.28 -6.55 -6.33
N TYR A 210 8.47 -7.17 -7.19
CA TYR A 210 8.35 -6.83 -8.60
C TYR A 210 7.90 -5.37 -8.78
N ARG A 211 6.88 -4.95 -8.02
CA ARG A 211 6.43 -3.55 -7.97
C ARG A 211 7.58 -2.63 -7.53
N ALA A 212 8.23 -2.93 -6.41
CA ALA A 212 9.30 -2.10 -5.88
C ALA A 212 10.41 -1.85 -6.91
N VAL A 213 10.84 -2.89 -7.63
CA VAL A 213 11.84 -2.72 -8.69
C VAL A 213 11.37 -1.82 -9.82
N ARG A 214 10.09 -1.90 -10.22
CA ARG A 214 9.54 -1.06 -11.30
C ARG A 214 9.41 0.40 -10.88
N CYS A 215 8.94 0.63 -9.65
CA CYS A 215 8.59 1.96 -9.15
C CYS A 215 9.81 2.76 -8.68
N CYS A 216 10.82 2.11 -8.09
CA CYS A 216 12.01 2.80 -7.63
C CYS A 216 12.90 3.20 -8.83
N SER A 217 13.32 4.46 -8.86
CA SER A 217 14.16 5.02 -9.92
C SER A 217 15.63 4.65 -9.79
N ASP A 218 16.06 4.35 -8.57
CA ASP A 218 17.44 4.16 -8.16
C ASP A 218 17.50 3.17 -7.00
N VAL A 219 18.72 2.73 -6.69
CA VAL A 219 18.94 1.67 -5.72
C VAL A 219 18.69 2.11 -4.28
N GLU A 220 18.89 3.39 -3.95
CA GLU A 220 18.66 3.90 -2.60
C GLU A 220 17.16 3.86 -2.26
N LYS A 221 16.32 4.30 -3.20
CA LYS A 221 14.86 4.18 -3.06
C LYS A 221 14.41 2.72 -3.00
N PHE A 222 14.98 1.87 -3.85
CA PHE A 222 14.64 0.45 -3.83
C PHE A 222 15.03 -0.23 -2.52
N ASN A 223 16.21 0.07 -1.99
CA ASN A 223 16.65 -0.45 -0.69
C ASN A 223 15.74 0.02 0.45
N SER A 224 15.30 1.28 0.40
CA SER A 224 14.35 1.84 1.36
C SER A 224 12.99 1.13 1.29
N GLU A 225 12.47 0.94 0.07
CA GLU A 225 11.21 0.21 -0.17
C GLU A 225 11.35 -1.27 0.22
N LEU A 226 12.48 -1.92 -0.06
CA LEU A 226 12.76 -3.30 0.33
C LEU A 226 12.74 -3.47 1.85
N LEU A 227 13.33 -2.53 2.59
CA LEU A 227 13.26 -2.51 4.05
C LEU A 227 11.81 -2.35 4.50
N TYR A 228 11.06 -1.42 3.90
CA TYR A 228 9.64 -1.22 4.20
C TYR A 228 8.80 -2.49 3.94
N ILE A 229 9.08 -3.21 2.85
CA ILE A 229 8.45 -4.51 2.53
C ILE A 229 8.76 -5.53 3.62
N GLN A 230 10.03 -5.66 4.02
CA GLN A 230 10.44 -6.60 5.08
C GLN A 230 9.71 -6.30 6.38
N VAL A 231 9.68 -5.03 6.80
CA VAL A 231 8.93 -4.56 7.98
C VAL A 231 7.46 -4.92 7.86
N SER A 232 6.84 -4.59 6.73
CA SER A 232 5.42 -4.84 6.51
C SER A 232 5.09 -6.32 6.67
N PHE A 233 5.84 -7.21 6.02
CA PHE A 233 5.63 -8.65 6.16
C PHE A 233 5.89 -9.15 7.59
N LEU A 234 6.89 -8.64 8.30
CA LEU A 234 7.08 -8.97 9.72
C LEU A 234 5.87 -8.55 10.58
N THR A 235 5.33 -7.34 10.35
CA THR A 235 4.14 -6.86 11.05
C THR A 235 2.88 -7.68 10.75
N PHE A 236 2.81 -8.34 9.59
CA PHE A 236 1.76 -9.29 9.25
C PHE A 236 2.01 -10.71 9.80
N GLY A 237 3.03 -10.90 10.65
CA GLY A 237 3.33 -12.16 11.34
C GLY A 237 4.11 -13.18 10.50
N PHE A 238 4.72 -12.76 9.39
CA PHE A 238 5.61 -13.62 8.62
C PHE A 238 6.97 -13.75 9.31
N THR A 239 7.62 -14.91 9.21
CA THR A 239 8.94 -15.11 9.81
C THR A 239 10.04 -14.46 8.98
N SER A 240 11.13 -14.06 9.64
CA SER A 240 12.30 -13.52 8.95
C SER A 240 12.89 -14.49 7.92
N GLU A 241 12.87 -15.80 8.21
CA GLU A 241 13.35 -16.83 7.27
C GLU A 241 12.48 -16.91 6.02
N PHE A 242 11.15 -16.81 6.16
CA PHE A 242 10.24 -16.79 5.02
C PHE A 242 10.51 -15.58 4.12
N ILE A 243 10.66 -14.40 4.72
CA ILE A 243 10.90 -13.14 3.99
C ILE A 243 12.25 -13.21 3.28
N HIS A 244 13.30 -13.62 3.99
CA HIS A 244 14.64 -13.74 3.43
C HIS A 244 14.69 -14.75 2.29
N SER A 245 14.13 -15.95 2.48
CA SER A 245 14.05 -16.98 1.45
C SER A 245 13.25 -16.51 0.23
N GLY A 246 12.14 -15.79 0.43
CA GLY A 246 11.33 -15.25 -0.66
C GLY A 246 12.07 -14.18 -1.47
N ILE A 247 12.78 -13.26 -0.80
CA ILE A 247 13.63 -12.26 -1.45
C ILE A 247 14.78 -12.93 -2.21
N GLN A 248 15.40 -13.95 -1.64
CA GLN A 248 16.45 -14.73 -2.28
C GLN A 248 15.97 -15.44 -3.54
N CYS A 249 14.84 -16.15 -3.46
CA CYS A 249 14.20 -16.78 -4.61
C CYS A 249 13.88 -15.77 -5.72
N PHE A 250 13.37 -14.59 -5.35
CA PHE A 250 13.10 -13.50 -6.28
C PHE A 250 14.37 -13.06 -7.01
N TYR A 251 15.47 -12.81 -6.30
CA TYR A 251 16.74 -12.44 -6.95
C TYR A 251 17.32 -13.55 -7.84
N GLN A 252 17.23 -14.81 -7.39
CA GLN A 252 17.68 -15.95 -8.17
C GLN A 252 16.91 -16.10 -9.49
N GLN A 253 15.60 -15.81 -9.49
CA GLN A 253 14.77 -15.82 -10.70
C GLN A 253 15.30 -14.87 -11.79
N PHE A 254 15.90 -13.75 -11.39
CA PHE A 254 16.47 -12.76 -12.32
C PHE A 254 17.99 -12.87 -12.47
N GLY A 255 18.60 -13.96 -11.99
CA GLY A 255 20.03 -14.24 -12.16
C GLY A 255 20.94 -13.40 -11.27
N ILE A 256 20.44 -12.89 -10.13
CA ILE A 256 21.23 -12.14 -9.16
C ILE A 256 21.79 -13.11 -8.09
N PRO A 257 23.13 -13.28 -7.97
CA PRO A 257 23.73 -14.20 -7.00
C PRO A 257 23.44 -13.87 -5.53
N GLU A 258 23.32 -14.92 -4.72
CA GLU A 258 23.02 -14.86 -3.28
C GLU A 258 24.07 -14.10 -2.46
N THR A 259 25.34 -14.12 -2.87
CA THR A 259 26.42 -13.37 -2.22
C THR A 259 26.19 -11.85 -2.22
N PHE A 260 25.21 -11.37 -2.97
CA PHE A 260 24.83 -9.97 -3.04
C PHE A 260 23.63 -9.60 -2.17
N LEU A 261 23.04 -10.55 -1.45
CA LEU A 261 22.00 -10.26 -0.45
C LEU A 261 22.58 -9.62 0.82
N ALA A 262 23.78 -10.02 1.21
CA ALA A 262 24.43 -9.55 2.43
C ALA A 262 24.93 -8.09 2.34
N SER A 263 25.02 -7.53 1.13
CA SER A 263 25.32 -6.13 0.90
C SER A 263 24.17 -5.53 0.09
N LEU A 264 23.50 -4.51 0.61
CA LEU A 264 22.54 -3.68 -0.14
C LEU A 264 22.97 -3.55 -1.61
N LEU A 265 22.01 -3.69 -2.54
CA LEU A 265 22.31 -3.69 -3.97
C LEU A 265 23.17 -2.45 -4.31
N LYS A 266 24.22 -2.65 -5.09
CA LYS A 266 25.00 -1.56 -5.68
C LYS A 266 24.33 -1.14 -6.99
N ASP A 267 24.48 0.12 -7.37
CA ASP A 267 23.83 0.77 -8.52
C ASP A 267 23.77 -0.13 -9.77
N ASN A 268 24.93 -0.63 -10.21
CA ASN A 268 25.05 -1.40 -11.45
C ASN A 268 24.25 -2.72 -11.47
N LYS A 269 23.97 -3.31 -10.31
CA LYS A 269 23.20 -4.56 -10.19
C LYS A 269 21.72 -4.29 -10.12
N TYR A 270 21.33 -3.22 -9.44
CA TYR A 270 19.95 -2.80 -9.42
C TYR A 270 19.48 -2.44 -10.83
N ASP A 271 20.29 -1.73 -11.61
CA ASP A 271 20.00 -1.46 -13.02
C ASP A 271 19.80 -2.74 -13.85
N HIS A 272 20.61 -3.76 -13.59
CA HIS A 272 20.49 -5.06 -14.25
C HIS A 272 19.18 -5.76 -13.87
N LEU A 273 18.88 -5.86 -12.57
CA LEU A 273 17.64 -6.43 -12.06
C LEU A 273 16.42 -5.71 -12.64
N ARG A 274 16.43 -4.38 -12.60
CA ARG A 274 15.37 -3.52 -13.11
C ARG A 274 15.13 -3.73 -14.59
N ARG A 275 16.19 -3.82 -15.40
CA ARG A 275 16.08 -4.12 -16.83
C ARG A 275 15.44 -5.48 -17.08
N ARG A 276 15.90 -6.53 -16.38
CA ARG A 276 15.38 -7.90 -16.54
C ARG A 276 13.90 -8.00 -16.17
N ILE A 277 13.49 -7.29 -15.14
CA ILE A 277 12.09 -7.22 -14.71
C ILE A 277 11.23 -6.47 -15.74
N ILE A 278 11.71 -5.35 -16.29
CA ILE A 278 10.97 -4.64 -17.34
C ILE A 278 10.80 -5.52 -18.59
N GLU A 279 11.87 -6.20 -19.02
CA GLU A 279 11.83 -7.15 -20.16
C GLU A 279 10.83 -8.29 -19.92
N ASP A 280 10.78 -8.86 -18.71
CA ASP A 280 9.84 -9.93 -18.36
C ASP A 280 8.37 -9.46 -18.39
N VAL A 281 8.07 -8.23 -17.95
CA VAL A 281 6.72 -7.66 -18.09
C VAL A 281 6.32 -7.54 -19.56
N GLU A 282 7.22 -6.97 -20.37
CA GLU A 282 6.95 -6.71 -21.79
C GLU A 282 6.65 -8.02 -22.53
N GLN A 283 7.42 -9.08 -22.26
CA GLN A 283 7.18 -10.41 -22.85
C GLN A 283 5.85 -11.03 -22.41
N GLN A 284 5.42 -10.82 -21.16
CA GLN A 284 4.13 -11.35 -20.69
C GLN A 284 2.92 -10.62 -21.30
N VAL A 285 3.10 -9.36 -21.73
CA VAL A 285 2.06 -8.60 -22.43
C VAL A 285 1.92 -9.07 -23.87
N GLU A 286 3.02 -9.37 -24.56
CA GLU A 286 2.98 -9.85 -25.97
C GLU A 286 2.34 -11.24 -26.14
N LEU A 287 2.33 -12.05 -25.08
CA LEU A 287 1.80 -13.43 -25.10
C LEU A 287 0.30 -13.53 -24.78
N LYS A 288 -0.37 -12.42 -24.43
CA LYS A 288 -1.80 -12.36 -24.10
C LYS A 288 -2.61 -11.70 -25.20
#